data_AF-A0A8S2EQ78-F1
#
_entry.id   AF-A0A8S2EQ78-F1
#
_cell.length_a   1.000
_cell.length_b   1.000
_cell.length_c   1.000
_cell.angle_alpha   90.00
_cell.angle_beta   90.00
_cell.angle_gamma   90.00
#
_symmetry.space_group_name_H-M   'P 1'
#
loop_
_entity.id
_entity.type
_entity.pdbx_description
1 polymer ?
#
loop_
_entity_poly.entity_id
_entity_poly.type
_entity_poly.pdbx_seq_one_letter_code
_entity_poly.pdbx_strand_id
1 'polypeptide(L)'
;VHTTRKDDNNNTPYVTAAILWMNSNCKTLSDRTEYMLELMKYIDVDNYGSCGQNILSLPKHIVKIQDSEGRNLKDRDSYNWEAGKLALSSEYLFTVAIENGLNHDYITEKLWHPLVAGSVPIYLGAPNVADWLPCENCIIDLRKFKTPKDAALHLKAVAMNRTLYETYHQWRNKPVTKTFQTMLDYFQAVNDYSLDCILCDMSSRVSQGESSTDIKSKLMKTIGRF
;
A
#
# COMPACT_ATOMS: atom_id res chain seq x y z
N VAL A 1 -0.69 -13.61 17.11
CA VAL A 1 0.47 -12.83 17.64
C VAL A 1 -0.02 -11.44 17.90
N HIS A 2 0.12 -10.96 19.12
CA HIS A 2 -0.53 -9.73 19.54
C HIS A 2 0.47 -8.66 19.95
N THR A 3 0.10 -7.40 19.73
CA THR A 3 0.84 -6.22 20.16
C THR A 3 0.03 -5.46 21.21
N THR A 4 0.69 -5.00 22.26
CA THR A 4 0.07 -4.15 23.28
C THR A 4 0.35 -2.68 22.97
N ARG A 5 -0.70 -1.88 22.89
CA ARG A 5 -0.65 -0.43 22.61
C ARG A 5 -1.24 0.33 23.79
N LYS A 6 -0.79 1.56 24.03
CA LYS A 6 -1.42 2.49 25.00
C LYS A 6 -2.24 3.49 24.21
N ASP A 7 -3.47 3.77 24.65
CA ASP A 7 -4.25 4.90 24.13
C ASP A 7 -3.73 6.17 24.83
N ASP A 8 -3.26 7.15 24.06
CA ASP A 8 -2.71 8.41 24.59
C ASP A 8 -3.75 9.19 25.43
N ASN A 9 -5.04 8.86 25.33
CA ASN A 9 -6.11 9.49 26.10
C ASN A 9 -6.67 8.63 27.24
N ASN A 10 -6.28 7.35 27.35
CA ASN A 10 -6.70 6.49 28.44
C ASN A 10 -5.59 5.49 28.71
N ASN A 11 -5.03 5.54 29.91
CA ASN A 11 -3.88 4.74 30.37
C ASN A 11 -4.13 3.21 30.40
N THR A 12 -5.20 2.73 29.76
CA THR A 12 -5.57 1.33 29.60
C THR A 12 -4.96 0.81 28.29
N PRO A 13 -3.97 -0.09 28.37
CA PRO A 13 -3.43 -0.70 27.16
C PRO A 13 -4.50 -1.56 26.46
N TYR A 14 -4.54 -1.50 25.13
CA TYR A 14 -5.35 -2.39 24.31
C TYR A 14 -4.46 -3.34 23.50
N VAL A 15 -5.00 -4.51 23.19
CA VAL A 15 -4.29 -5.59 22.52
C VAL A 15 -4.83 -5.69 21.09
N THR A 16 -3.95 -5.57 20.10
CA THR A 16 -4.27 -5.78 18.69
C THR A 16 -3.56 -7.02 18.17
N ALA A 17 -4.06 -7.60 17.08
CA ALA A 17 -3.27 -8.49 16.26
C ALA A 17 -2.06 -7.73 15.67
N ALA A 18 -1.04 -8.47 15.23
CA ALA A 18 0.09 -7.89 14.52
C ALA A 18 -0.25 -7.44 13.09
N ILE A 19 -1.40 -7.89 12.54
CA ILE A 19 -1.78 -7.71 11.13
C ILE A 19 -3.09 -6.94 11.02
N LEU A 20 -3.08 -5.89 10.21
CA LEU A 20 -4.26 -5.11 9.83
C LEU A 20 -4.79 -5.52 8.46
N TRP A 21 -6.11 -5.69 8.34
CA TRP A 21 -6.80 -5.85 7.06
C TRP A 21 -7.98 -4.87 6.92
N MET A 22 -8.08 -4.20 5.77
CA MET A 22 -9.10 -3.17 5.52
C MET A 22 -9.56 -3.19 4.05
N ASN A 23 -10.33 -4.20 3.66
CA ASN A 23 -10.90 -4.29 2.31
C ASN A 23 -12.43 -4.28 2.35
N SER A 24 -13.05 -3.53 1.43
CA SER A 24 -14.51 -3.48 1.29
C SER A 24 -15.04 -4.14 0.01
N ASN A 25 -14.20 -4.31 -1.02
CA ASN A 25 -14.55 -5.04 -2.24
C ASN A 25 -14.20 -6.53 -2.08
N CYS A 26 -15.18 -7.39 -1.86
CA CYS A 26 -14.94 -8.79 -1.49
C CYS A 26 -14.89 -9.75 -2.69
N LYS A 27 -15.52 -9.38 -3.80
CA LYS A 27 -15.55 -10.18 -5.03
C LYS A 27 -14.56 -9.61 -6.02
N THR A 28 -13.39 -10.23 -6.11
CA THR A 28 -12.24 -9.71 -6.86
C THR A 28 -11.57 -10.82 -7.65
N LEU A 29 -10.91 -10.47 -8.76
CA LEU A 29 -10.22 -11.45 -9.62
C LEU A 29 -9.01 -12.12 -8.95
N SER A 30 -8.56 -11.60 -7.81
CA SER A 30 -7.44 -12.15 -7.04
C SER A 30 -7.85 -13.20 -6.00
N ASP A 31 -9.14 -13.49 -5.82
CA ASP A 31 -9.65 -14.37 -4.74
C ASP A 31 -9.09 -14.02 -3.34
N ARG A 32 -8.82 -12.72 -3.13
CA ARG A 32 -8.14 -12.23 -1.94
C ARG A 32 -8.91 -12.49 -0.66
N THR A 33 -10.24 -12.52 -0.73
CA THR A 33 -11.10 -12.74 0.44
C THR A 33 -10.92 -14.17 0.91
N GLU A 34 -10.95 -15.14 -0.01
CA GLU A 34 -10.73 -16.55 0.24
C GLU A 34 -9.33 -16.80 0.81
N TYR A 35 -8.30 -16.20 0.20
CA TYR A 35 -6.93 -16.28 0.71
C TYR A 35 -6.83 -15.79 2.16
N MET A 36 -7.41 -14.62 2.45
CA MET A 36 -7.35 -14.02 3.78
C MET A 36 -8.15 -14.81 4.81
N LEU A 37 -9.33 -15.33 4.46
CA LEU A 37 -10.12 -16.18 5.34
C LEU A 37 -9.38 -17.49 5.67
N GLU A 38 -8.61 -18.06 4.74
CA GLU A 38 -7.75 -19.21 5.02
C GLU A 38 -6.55 -18.82 5.89
N LEU A 39 -5.89 -17.69 5.62
CA LEU A 39 -4.78 -17.17 6.43
C LEU A 39 -5.20 -16.95 7.90
N MET A 40 -6.39 -16.39 8.12
CA MET A 40 -6.96 -16.09 9.43
C MET A 40 -7.17 -17.34 10.31
N LYS A 41 -7.22 -18.55 9.73
CA LYS A 41 -7.25 -19.80 10.50
C LYS A 41 -5.93 -20.08 11.23
N TYR A 42 -4.83 -19.50 10.76
CA TYR A 42 -3.49 -19.80 11.25
C TYR A 42 -2.86 -18.63 12.01
N ILE A 43 -3.33 -17.40 11.82
CA ILE A 43 -2.81 -16.20 12.50
C ILE A 43 -3.92 -15.18 12.70
N ASP A 44 -3.93 -14.52 13.85
CA ASP A 44 -4.89 -13.45 14.15
C ASP A 44 -4.66 -12.25 13.22
N VAL A 45 -5.75 -11.70 12.70
CA VAL A 45 -5.78 -10.52 11.84
C VAL A 45 -6.92 -9.63 12.33
N ASP A 46 -6.64 -8.36 12.58
CA ASP A 46 -7.68 -7.38 12.88
C ASP A 46 -8.22 -6.83 11.56
N ASN A 47 -9.50 -7.09 11.30
CA ASN A 47 -10.17 -6.74 10.06
C ASN A 47 -11.30 -5.74 10.30
N TYR A 48 -11.07 -4.51 9.86
CA TYR A 48 -12.02 -3.41 9.90
C TYR A 48 -12.78 -3.24 8.57
N GLY A 49 -12.40 -3.98 7.53
CA GLY A 49 -13.08 -3.99 6.24
C GLY A 49 -14.33 -4.88 6.24
N SER A 50 -15.25 -4.66 5.31
CA SER A 50 -16.50 -5.43 5.24
C SER A 50 -16.30 -6.89 4.80
N CYS A 51 -15.14 -7.23 4.23
CA CYS A 51 -14.84 -8.58 3.75
C CYS A 51 -14.33 -9.45 4.89
N GLY A 52 -15.19 -10.19 5.58
CA GLY A 52 -14.79 -11.05 6.72
C GLY A 52 -14.51 -10.27 8.00
N GLN A 53 -15.24 -9.17 8.21
CA GLN A 53 -15.06 -8.24 9.33
C GLN A 53 -15.09 -8.98 10.68
N ASN A 54 -14.12 -8.71 11.54
CA ASN A 54 -14.11 -9.18 12.93
C ASN A 54 -13.93 -8.04 13.94
N ILE A 55 -13.61 -6.82 13.49
CA ILE A 55 -13.61 -5.61 14.31
C ILE A 55 -14.66 -4.63 13.79
N LEU A 56 -15.63 -4.29 14.64
CA LEU A 56 -16.82 -3.51 14.26
C LEU A 56 -16.64 -2.00 14.35
N SER A 57 -15.68 -1.52 15.13
CA SER A 57 -15.47 -0.09 15.37
C SER A 57 -13.99 0.26 15.36
N LEU A 58 -13.67 1.40 14.74
CA LEU A 58 -12.34 1.98 14.78
C LEU A 58 -12.01 2.45 16.21
N PRO A 59 -10.71 2.44 16.60
CA PRO A 59 -10.28 3.08 17.84
C PRO A 59 -10.66 4.56 17.88
N LYS A 60 -10.97 5.08 19.08
CA LYS A 60 -11.51 6.45 19.25
C LYS A 60 -10.56 7.53 18.72
N HIS A 61 -9.25 7.36 18.88
CA HIS A 61 -8.27 8.32 18.37
C HIS A 61 -8.21 8.31 16.84
N ILE A 62 -8.42 7.17 16.19
CA ILE A 62 -8.53 7.09 14.73
C ILE A 62 -9.80 7.78 14.24
N VAL A 63 -10.93 7.59 14.93
CA VAL A 63 -12.19 8.31 14.61
C VAL A 63 -11.97 9.83 14.70
N LYS A 64 -11.32 10.32 15.77
CA LYS A 64 -10.98 11.74 15.91
C LYS A 64 -10.12 12.27 14.75
N ILE A 65 -9.19 11.49 14.22
CA ILE A 65 -8.35 11.88 13.06
C ILE A 65 -9.20 11.95 11.79
N GLN A 66 -10.16 11.06 11.62
CA GLN A 66 -11.08 11.12 10.47
C GLN A 66 -12.05 12.31 10.57
N ASP A 67 -12.42 12.69 11.79
CA ASP A 67 -13.36 13.77 12.11
C ASP A 67 -12.71 15.17 12.21
N SER A 68 -11.37 15.27 12.23
CA SER A 68 -10.64 16.49 12.61
C SER A 68 -10.80 17.69 11.66
N GLU A 69 -11.52 17.56 10.55
CA GLU A 69 -11.71 18.65 9.59
C GLU A 69 -13.03 19.42 9.76
N GLY A 70 -13.87 19.09 10.76
CA GLY A 70 -15.04 19.93 11.11
C GLY A 70 -16.06 20.12 9.98
N ARG A 71 -16.03 19.27 8.96
CA ARG A 71 -16.90 19.34 7.77
C ARG A 71 -18.14 18.46 7.95
N ASN A 72 -19.26 18.92 7.37
CA ASN A 72 -20.57 18.27 7.49
C ASN A 72 -20.53 16.76 7.20
N LEU A 73 -20.96 15.95 8.16
CA LEU A 73 -20.91 14.47 8.16
C LEU A 73 -21.85 13.79 7.14
N LYS A 74 -22.47 14.56 6.23
CA LYS A 74 -23.40 14.06 5.20
C LYS A 74 -22.70 13.70 3.89
N ASP A 75 -21.48 14.20 3.67
CA ASP A 75 -20.69 13.90 2.48
C ASP A 75 -19.65 12.83 2.79
N ARG A 76 -19.67 11.74 2.02
CA ARG A 76 -18.71 10.64 2.11
C ARG A 76 -17.26 11.10 1.86
N ASP A 77 -17.11 12.23 1.18
CA ASP A 77 -15.84 12.91 0.86
C ASP A 77 -15.37 13.87 1.98
N SER A 78 -16.16 14.04 3.04
CA SER A 78 -15.84 14.90 4.19
C SER A 78 -14.79 14.27 5.12
N TYR A 79 -14.75 12.93 5.19
CA TYR A 79 -13.85 12.18 6.07
C TYR A 79 -12.42 12.16 5.52
N ASN A 80 -11.44 12.49 6.36
CA ASN A 80 -10.04 12.26 6.05
C ASN A 80 -9.71 10.76 6.25
N TRP A 81 -10.30 9.93 5.39
CA TRP A 81 -10.18 8.48 5.44
C TRP A 81 -8.72 8.03 5.28
N GLU A 82 -7.95 8.77 4.47
CA GLU A 82 -6.55 8.47 4.20
C GLU A 82 -5.70 8.69 5.45
N ALA A 83 -5.82 9.84 6.11
CA ALA A 83 -5.10 10.10 7.36
C ALA A 83 -5.47 9.07 8.44
N GLY A 84 -6.75 8.75 8.58
CA GLY A 84 -7.20 7.71 9.52
C GLY A 84 -6.64 6.32 9.17
N LYS A 85 -6.60 5.95 7.89
CA LYS A 85 -6.04 4.68 7.42
C LYS A 85 -4.53 4.61 7.65
N LEU A 86 -3.80 5.68 7.36
CA LEU A 86 -2.35 5.77 7.59
C LEU A 86 -2.03 5.70 9.09
N ALA A 87 -2.76 6.46 9.91
CA ALA A 87 -2.65 6.43 11.35
C ALA A 87 -2.89 5.03 11.90
N LEU A 88 -4.01 4.39 11.52
CA LEU A 88 -4.30 3.01 11.94
C LEU A 88 -3.23 2.03 11.43
N SER A 89 -2.79 2.15 10.19
CA SER A 89 -1.75 1.25 9.63
C SER A 89 -0.43 1.34 10.38
N SER A 90 -0.05 2.53 10.86
CA SER A 90 1.14 2.73 11.70
C SER A 90 1.08 2.00 13.05
N GLU A 91 -0.12 1.54 13.44
CA GLU A 91 -0.33 0.79 14.67
C GLU A 91 -0.11 -0.72 14.55
N TYR A 92 0.15 -1.21 13.34
CA TYR A 92 0.35 -2.64 13.08
C TYR A 92 1.76 -2.91 12.55
N LEU A 93 2.28 -4.11 12.85
CA LEU A 93 3.54 -4.55 12.27
C LEU A 93 3.40 -4.76 10.76
N PHE A 94 2.24 -5.32 10.37
CA PHE A 94 1.93 -5.65 9.00
C PHE A 94 0.56 -5.13 8.59
N THR A 95 0.42 -4.77 7.32
CA THR A 95 -0.85 -4.39 6.71
C THR A 95 -1.05 -5.17 5.43
N VAL A 96 -2.22 -5.77 5.28
CA VAL A 96 -2.59 -6.53 4.09
C VAL A 96 -2.73 -5.61 2.89
N ALA A 97 -1.93 -5.89 1.86
CA ALA A 97 -1.83 -5.12 0.61
C ALA A 97 -2.12 -6.03 -0.59
N ILE A 98 -3.28 -6.71 -0.58
CA ILE A 98 -3.71 -7.57 -1.68
C ILE A 98 -4.60 -6.81 -2.64
N GLU A 99 -4.19 -6.74 -3.90
CA GLU A 99 -4.89 -6.04 -4.96
C GLU A 99 -6.17 -6.77 -5.39
N ASN A 100 -7.08 -6.05 -6.06
CA ASN A 100 -8.31 -6.64 -6.60
C ASN A 100 -8.06 -7.57 -7.80
N GLY A 101 -6.85 -7.53 -8.38
CA GLY A 101 -6.44 -8.34 -9.52
C GLY A 101 -4.93 -8.51 -9.55
N LEU A 102 -4.45 -9.53 -10.25
CA LEU A 102 -3.03 -9.93 -10.27
C LEU A 102 -2.38 -9.59 -11.62
N ASN A 103 -2.62 -8.37 -12.11
CA ASN A 103 -2.22 -7.95 -13.44
C ASN A 103 -0.86 -7.25 -13.42
N HIS A 104 -0.10 -7.37 -14.52
CA HIS A 104 1.14 -6.63 -14.72
C HIS A 104 0.91 -5.12 -14.51
N ASP A 105 1.82 -4.45 -13.81
CA ASP A 105 1.76 -3.03 -13.46
C ASP A 105 0.54 -2.57 -12.63
N TYR A 106 -0.35 -3.49 -12.21
CA TYR A 106 -1.50 -3.13 -11.38
C TYR A 106 -1.10 -2.99 -9.92
N ILE A 107 -0.62 -1.81 -9.56
CA ILE A 107 -0.20 -1.42 -8.22
C ILE A 107 -0.97 -0.18 -7.81
N THR A 108 -1.58 -0.21 -6.63
CA THR A 108 -2.36 0.92 -6.15
C THR A 108 -1.88 1.38 -4.78
N GLU A 109 -2.63 2.29 -4.17
CA GLU A 109 -2.43 2.82 -2.82
C GLU A 109 -2.25 1.74 -1.74
N LYS A 110 -2.74 0.51 -1.97
CA LYS A 110 -2.65 -0.61 -1.03
C LYS A 110 -1.21 -0.99 -0.73
N LEU A 111 -0.31 -0.90 -1.71
CA LEU A 111 1.12 -1.14 -1.49
C LEU A 111 1.77 0.05 -0.78
N TRP A 112 1.47 1.27 -1.22
CA TRP A 112 2.20 2.48 -0.80
C TRP A 112 1.83 2.95 0.60
N HIS A 113 0.54 2.94 0.96
CA HIS A 113 0.08 3.43 2.25
C HIS A 113 0.79 2.75 3.45
N PRO A 114 0.90 1.42 3.52
CA PRO A 114 1.63 0.78 4.61
C PRO A 114 3.13 1.09 4.60
N LEU A 115 3.78 1.13 3.42
CA LEU A 115 5.18 1.53 3.31
C LEU A 115 5.41 2.94 3.90
N VAL A 116 4.52 3.89 3.64
CA VAL A 116 4.58 5.24 4.20
C VAL A 116 4.29 5.22 5.71
N ALA A 117 3.26 4.48 6.14
CA ALA A 117 2.83 4.41 7.53
C ALA A 117 3.81 3.69 8.47
N GLY A 118 4.86 3.06 7.96
CA GLY A 118 5.81 2.30 8.78
C GLY A 118 5.44 0.83 8.97
N SER A 119 4.33 0.37 8.39
CA SER A 119 3.89 -1.03 8.43
C SER A 119 4.44 -1.81 7.25
N VAL A 120 4.82 -3.08 7.46
CA VAL A 120 5.34 -3.93 6.39
C VAL A 120 4.17 -4.47 5.55
N PRO A 121 4.10 -4.21 4.24
CA PRO A 121 3.01 -4.69 3.41
C PRO A 121 3.07 -6.21 3.23
N ILE A 122 1.94 -6.89 3.42
CA ILE A 122 1.73 -8.28 3.00
C ILE A 122 1.10 -8.24 1.62
N TYR A 123 1.92 -8.40 0.58
CA TYR A 123 1.56 -8.03 -0.78
C TYR A 123 1.21 -9.23 -1.66
N LEU A 124 0.14 -9.09 -2.44
CA LEU A 124 -0.20 -9.94 -3.58
C LEU A 124 -0.91 -9.09 -4.63
N GLY A 125 -0.36 -9.03 -5.84
CA GLY A 125 -0.84 -8.14 -6.89
C GLY A 125 -0.03 -8.31 -8.16
N ALA A 126 0.59 -7.23 -8.63
CA ALA A 126 1.39 -7.20 -9.84
C ALA A 126 2.54 -8.23 -9.81
N PRO A 127 2.66 -9.11 -10.82
CA PRO A 127 3.76 -10.06 -10.90
C PRO A 127 5.15 -9.41 -10.97
N ASN A 128 5.22 -8.17 -11.45
CA ASN A 128 6.44 -7.40 -11.60
C ASN A 128 6.61 -6.32 -10.51
N VAL A 129 5.96 -6.45 -9.35
CA VAL A 129 6.03 -5.46 -8.26
C VAL A 129 7.46 -5.06 -7.87
N ALA A 130 8.45 -5.95 -8.05
CA ALA A 130 9.86 -5.65 -7.77
C ALA A 130 10.40 -4.45 -8.57
N ASP A 131 9.89 -4.21 -9.78
CA ASP A 131 10.29 -3.07 -10.62
C ASP A 131 9.85 -1.73 -10.03
N TRP A 132 8.85 -1.76 -9.13
CA TRP A 132 8.21 -0.60 -8.55
C TRP A 132 8.66 -0.34 -7.11
N LEU A 133 9.35 -1.26 -6.45
CA LEU A 133 9.70 -1.09 -5.04
C LEU A 133 10.95 -0.22 -4.86
N PRO A 134 11.00 0.62 -3.80
CA PRO A 134 12.21 1.35 -3.43
C PRO A 134 13.33 0.44 -2.92
N CYS A 135 13.07 -0.86 -2.78
CA CYS A 135 13.87 -1.80 -2.00
C CYS A 135 13.61 -3.26 -2.40
N GLU A 136 14.63 -4.10 -2.22
CA GLU A 136 14.51 -5.56 -2.46
C GLU A 136 13.76 -6.29 -1.33
N ASN A 137 13.91 -5.81 -0.09
CA ASN A 137 13.33 -6.45 1.10
C ASN A 137 12.55 -5.43 1.94
N CYS A 138 11.33 -5.14 1.51
CA CYS A 138 10.44 -4.22 2.22
C CYS A 138 8.96 -4.59 2.13
N ILE A 139 8.66 -5.74 1.52
CA ILE A 139 7.34 -6.36 1.49
C ILE A 139 7.46 -7.83 1.84
N ILE A 140 6.39 -8.40 2.36
CA ILE A 140 6.19 -9.84 2.42
C ILE A 140 5.39 -10.23 1.19
N ASP A 141 6.10 -10.70 0.16
CA ASP A 141 5.51 -11.13 -1.11
C ASP A 141 4.86 -12.51 -0.96
N LEU A 142 3.52 -12.54 -1.00
CA LEU A 142 2.75 -13.76 -0.78
C LEU A 142 2.99 -14.84 -1.85
N ARG A 143 3.49 -14.46 -3.03
CA ARG A 143 3.81 -15.41 -4.12
C ARG A 143 4.99 -16.32 -3.78
N LYS A 144 5.80 -15.95 -2.78
CA LYS A 144 6.93 -16.77 -2.31
C LYS A 144 6.50 -17.93 -1.40
N PHE A 145 5.22 -18.01 -1.03
CA PHE A 145 4.69 -19.06 -0.16
C PHE A 145 3.78 -20.01 -0.96
N LYS A 146 3.87 -21.31 -0.67
CA LYS A 146 3.03 -22.32 -1.33
C LYS A 146 1.59 -22.28 -0.82
N THR A 147 1.40 -21.95 0.46
CA THR A 147 0.08 -21.93 1.10
C THR A 147 -0.07 -20.72 2.04
N PRO A 148 -1.31 -20.29 2.36
CA PRO A 148 -1.55 -19.29 3.41
C PRO A 148 -0.98 -19.71 4.77
N LYS A 149 -0.95 -21.01 5.06
CA LYS A 149 -0.34 -21.53 6.29
C LYS A 149 1.17 -21.26 6.34
N ASP A 150 1.88 -21.43 5.23
CA ASP A 150 3.32 -21.12 5.15
C ASP A 150 3.58 -19.62 5.32
N ALA A 151 2.74 -18.78 4.71
CA ALA A 151 2.77 -17.34 4.90
C ALA A 151 2.54 -16.97 6.38
N ALA A 152 1.54 -17.58 7.04
CA ALA A 152 1.27 -17.37 8.46
C ALA A 152 2.46 -17.78 9.35
N LEU A 153 3.13 -18.89 9.06
CA LEU A 153 4.32 -19.33 9.80
C LEU A 153 5.46 -18.29 9.69
N HIS A 154 5.71 -17.78 8.48
CA HIS A 154 6.69 -16.72 8.26
C HIS A 154 6.32 -15.43 9.00
N LEU A 155 5.06 -14.99 8.88
CA LEU A 155 4.56 -13.80 9.57
C LEU A 155 4.73 -13.90 11.09
N LYS A 156 4.46 -15.07 11.69
CA LYS A 156 4.72 -15.30 13.12
C LYS A 156 6.20 -15.18 13.46
N ALA A 157 7.07 -15.80 12.65
CA ALA A 157 8.52 -15.74 12.87
C ALA A 157 9.05 -14.31 12.80
N VAL A 158 8.61 -13.51 11.81
CA VAL A 158 8.97 -12.10 11.70
C VAL A 158 8.42 -11.30 12.88
N ALA A 159 7.15 -11.50 13.25
CA ALA A 159 6.52 -10.77 14.36
C ALA A 159 7.20 -11.04 15.72
N MET A 160 7.74 -12.24 15.93
CA MET A 160 8.41 -12.65 17.16
C MET A 160 9.90 -12.30 17.18
N ASN A 161 10.49 -11.92 16.04
CA ASN A 161 11.90 -11.62 15.92
C ASN A 161 12.10 -10.17 15.44
N ARG A 162 12.35 -9.27 16.38
CA ARG A 162 12.56 -7.85 16.11
C ARG A 162 13.68 -7.59 15.12
N THR A 163 14.81 -8.30 15.23
CA THR A 163 15.93 -8.15 14.29
C THR A 163 15.52 -8.52 12.86
N LEU A 164 14.76 -9.60 12.70
CA LEU A 164 14.22 -10.00 11.39
C LEU A 164 13.21 -8.97 10.86
N TYR A 165 12.29 -8.50 11.71
CA TYR A 165 11.34 -7.45 11.33
C TYR A 165 12.04 -6.17 10.86
N GLU A 166 13.06 -5.72 11.59
CA GLU A 166 13.83 -4.51 11.26
C GLU A 166 14.54 -4.62 9.89
N THR A 167 14.81 -5.83 9.38
CA THR A 167 15.36 -5.99 8.02
C THR A 167 14.45 -5.43 6.93
N TYR A 168 13.13 -5.40 7.14
CA TYR A 168 12.15 -4.83 6.20
C TYR A 168 12.13 -3.29 6.20
N HIS A 169 12.84 -2.65 7.13
CA HIS A 169 12.91 -1.19 7.26
C HIS A 169 14.29 -0.60 6.97
N GLN A 170 15.32 -1.45 6.82
CA GLN A 170 16.70 -0.99 6.59
C GLN A 170 16.84 -0.09 5.34
N TRP A 171 15.97 -0.29 4.34
CA TRP A 171 15.99 0.51 3.11
C TRP A 171 15.75 2.01 3.35
N ARG A 172 15.07 2.39 4.44
CA ARG A 172 14.79 3.80 4.74
C ARG A 172 16.06 4.62 4.99
N ASN A 173 17.17 3.95 5.32
CA ASN A 173 18.47 4.56 5.59
C ASN A 173 19.50 4.23 4.50
N LYS A 174 19.05 3.74 3.33
CA LYS A 174 19.91 3.37 2.20
C LYS A 174 19.40 4.06 0.94
N PRO A 175 20.25 4.22 -0.11
CA PRO A 175 19.75 4.60 -1.43
C PRO A 175 18.65 3.65 -1.89
N VAL A 176 17.64 4.19 -2.56
CA VAL A 176 16.58 3.41 -3.20
C VAL A 176 17.14 2.62 -4.39
N THR A 177 16.38 1.65 -4.90
CA THR A 177 16.75 0.91 -6.11
C THR A 177 16.92 1.86 -7.29
N LYS A 178 17.82 1.51 -8.23
CA LYS A 178 18.04 2.32 -9.44
C LYS A 178 16.76 2.50 -10.26
N THR A 179 15.97 1.43 -10.39
CA THR A 179 14.68 1.47 -11.10
C THR A 179 13.71 2.43 -10.42
N PHE A 180 13.60 2.38 -9.10
CA PHE A 180 12.76 3.31 -8.35
C PHE A 180 13.24 4.75 -8.46
N GLN A 181 14.56 4.98 -8.42
CA GLN A 181 15.13 6.32 -8.60
C GLN A 181 14.76 6.88 -9.99
N THR A 182 14.96 6.11 -11.06
CA THR A 182 14.58 6.53 -12.42
C THR A 182 13.08 6.83 -12.53
N MET A 183 12.23 6.07 -11.83
CA MET A 183 10.80 6.34 -11.78
C MET A 183 10.47 7.62 -11.01
N LEU A 184 11.16 7.91 -9.90
CA LEU A 184 11.01 9.18 -9.18
C LEU A 184 11.45 10.37 -10.03
N ASP A 185 12.61 10.25 -10.69
CA ASP A 185 13.15 11.30 -11.56
C ASP A 185 12.14 11.58 -12.70
N TYR A 186 11.58 10.52 -13.30
CA TYR A 186 10.49 10.62 -14.28
C TYR A 186 9.28 11.37 -13.70
N PHE A 187 8.78 10.98 -12.52
CA PHE A 187 7.59 11.60 -11.92
C PHE A 187 7.80 13.05 -11.50
N GLN A 188 9.00 13.40 -11.03
CA GLN A 188 9.36 14.79 -10.74
C GLN A 188 9.42 15.61 -12.02
N ALA A 189 10.03 15.09 -13.08
CA ALA A 189 10.11 15.76 -14.37
C ALA A 189 8.73 15.93 -15.03
N VAL A 190 7.81 14.98 -14.87
CA VAL A 190 6.44 15.14 -15.39
C VAL A 190 5.51 15.92 -14.48
N ASN A 191 5.74 16.02 -13.17
CA ASN A 191 4.86 16.80 -12.29
C ASN A 191 4.88 18.30 -12.61
N ASP A 192 5.92 18.79 -13.30
CA ASP A 192 5.99 20.14 -13.85
C ASP A 192 5.10 20.31 -15.11
N TYR A 193 4.53 19.23 -15.64
CA TYR A 193 3.60 19.22 -16.76
C TYR A 193 2.28 18.58 -16.35
N SER A 194 1.16 19.31 -16.45
CA SER A 194 -0.14 18.65 -16.33
C SER A 194 -0.27 17.58 -17.42
N LEU A 195 -0.99 16.48 -17.14
CA LEU A 195 -1.39 15.51 -18.16
C LEU A 195 -2.05 16.21 -19.36
N ASP A 196 -2.76 17.31 -19.11
CA ASP A 196 -3.34 18.17 -20.12
C ASP A 196 -2.27 18.86 -21.00
N CYS A 197 -1.16 19.34 -20.42
CA CYS A 197 -0.03 19.89 -21.16
C CYS A 197 0.64 18.83 -22.04
N ILE A 198 0.81 17.61 -21.54
CA ILE A 198 1.37 16.50 -22.31
C ILE A 198 0.46 16.17 -23.50
N LEU A 199 -0.84 16.05 -23.26
CA LEU A 199 -1.82 15.76 -24.32
C LEU A 199 -1.91 16.90 -25.34
N CYS A 200 -1.84 18.16 -24.90
CA CYS A 200 -1.79 19.33 -25.77
C CYS A 200 -0.54 19.37 -26.64
N ASP A 201 0.64 19.09 -26.08
CA ASP A 201 1.90 19.01 -26.85
C ASP A 201 1.85 17.88 -27.88
N MET A 202 1.37 16.70 -27.48
CA MET A 202 1.17 15.58 -28.40
C MET A 202 0.21 15.93 -29.54
N SER A 203 -0.93 16.56 -29.23
CA SER A 203 -1.92 16.99 -30.22
C SER A 203 -1.36 18.02 -31.20
N SER A 204 -0.64 19.02 -30.68
CA SER A 204 0.04 20.05 -31.48
C SER A 204 1.04 19.43 -32.47
N ARG A 205 1.90 18.51 -32.01
CA ARG A 205 2.90 17.85 -32.87
C ARG A 205 2.27 16.97 -33.95
N VAL A 206 1.21 16.24 -33.63
CA VAL A 206 0.46 15.47 -34.63
C VAL A 206 -0.12 16.41 -35.69
N SER A 207 -0.69 17.56 -35.29
CA SER A 207 -1.21 18.56 -36.24
C SER A 207 -0.12 19.16 -37.14
N GLN A 208 1.13 19.15 -36.69
CA GLN A 208 2.30 19.62 -37.44
C GLN A 208 2.93 18.51 -38.32
N GLY A 209 2.31 17.31 -38.36
CA GLY A 209 2.71 16.21 -39.23
C GLY A 209 3.74 15.25 -38.63
N GLU A 210 4.06 15.36 -37.32
CA GLU A 210 4.89 14.35 -36.66
C GLU A 210 4.13 13.03 -36.47
N SER A 211 4.82 11.89 -36.65
CA SER A 211 4.21 10.57 -36.43
C SER A 211 4.00 10.32 -34.94
N SER A 212 2.90 9.64 -34.59
CA SER A 212 2.61 9.27 -33.20
C SER A 212 3.68 8.38 -32.57
N THR A 213 4.39 7.59 -33.38
CA THR A 213 5.52 6.75 -32.96
C THR A 213 6.75 7.58 -32.59
N ASP A 214 7.06 8.61 -33.39
CA ASP A 214 8.17 9.52 -33.12
C ASP A 214 7.90 10.41 -31.91
N ILE A 215 6.65 10.90 -31.77
CA ILE A 215 6.21 11.67 -30.61
C ILE A 215 6.36 10.84 -29.35
N LYS A 216 5.89 9.58 -29.34
CA LYS A 216 6.08 8.66 -28.21
C LYS A 216 7.56 8.43 -27.91
N SER A 217 8.40 8.19 -28.91
CA SER A 217 9.84 7.99 -28.71
C SER A 217 10.52 9.24 -28.14
N LYS A 218 10.15 10.44 -28.61
CA LYS A 218 10.66 11.72 -28.10
C LYS A 218 10.15 12.00 -26.70
N LEU A 219 8.86 11.81 -26.41
CA LEU A 219 8.31 11.96 -25.07
C LEU A 219 9.05 11.06 -24.08
N MET A 220 9.22 9.77 -24.41
CA MET A 220 9.98 8.85 -23.58
C MET A 220 11.45 9.26 -23.40
N LYS A 221 12.05 9.92 -24.40
CA LYS A 221 13.42 10.47 -24.30
C LYS A 221 13.49 11.77 -23.51
N THR A 222 12.52 12.66 -23.62
CA THR A 222 12.47 13.95 -22.91
C THR A 222 12.13 13.74 -21.45
N ILE A 223 11.20 12.82 -21.17
CA ILE A 223 10.82 12.48 -19.81
C ILE A 223 11.87 11.55 -19.15
N GLY A 224 12.65 10.81 -19.94
CA GLY A 224 13.75 9.95 -19.47
C GLY A 224 15.15 10.56 -19.55
N ARG A 225 15.31 11.84 -19.92
CA ARG A 225 16.59 12.57 -19.92
C ARG A 225 16.43 13.92 -19.23
N PHE A 226 16.29 13.92 -17.91
CA PHE A 226 16.78 14.98 -17.04
C PHE A 226 17.22 14.34 -15.71
#